data_AF-A0A624UCX3-F1
#
_entry.id   AF-A0A624UCX3-F1
#
_cell.length_a   1.000
_cell.length_b   1.000
_cell.length_c   1.000
_cell.angle_alpha   90.00
_cell.angle_beta   90.00
_cell.angle_gamma   90.00
#
_symmetry.space_group_name_H-M   'P 1'
#
loop_
_entity.id
_entity.type
_entity.pdbx_description
1 polymer ?
#
loop_
_entity_poly.entity_id
_entity_poly.type
_entity_poly.pdbx_seq_one_letter_code
_entity_poly.pdbx_strand_id
1 'polypeptide(L)'
;MSVPNQTPYIIYNANGLTTVFPFEFYIINSGDIQVSIDGTTVTSGYSVSGAGNSRGGNVIFLIPPKNGTVIMLERVVPTYRLTDYQDNGDLLADTVNKDFDRLWMAIQRSFLFLNRTLRVPEMAGISNLPSVEVRKNKLLAFNSDGQPIAVIPESGSAADVMIVLASSSGAQRVGTASGGTVQSVLDDHQLRISSCERNSRVENFHTLADTCVAE
;
A
#
# COMPACT_ATOMS: atom_id res chain seq x y z
N MET A 1 -24.21 22.33 -9.01
CA MET A 1 -22.95 23.00 -9.38
C MET A 1 -22.08 21.95 -10.04
N SER A 2 -21.40 22.25 -11.13
CA SER A 2 -20.53 21.25 -11.79
C SER A 2 -19.23 21.07 -11.02
N VAL A 3 -18.62 19.88 -11.12
CA VAL A 3 -17.27 19.62 -10.58
C VAL A 3 -16.22 20.40 -11.37
N PRO A 4 -15.51 21.36 -10.77
CA PRO A 4 -14.40 22.05 -11.44
C PRO A 4 -13.19 21.12 -11.63
N ASN A 5 -12.30 21.48 -12.55
CA ASN A 5 -11.00 20.82 -12.65
C ASN A 5 -10.12 21.26 -11.47
N GLN A 6 -9.83 20.35 -10.55
CA GLN A 6 -9.08 20.60 -9.32
C GLN A 6 -8.10 19.46 -9.08
N THR A 7 -6.99 19.76 -8.40
CA THR A 7 -6.10 18.75 -7.85
C THR A 7 -6.76 18.17 -6.58
N PRO A 8 -7.18 16.89 -6.57
CA PRO A 8 -8.01 16.34 -5.50
C PRO A 8 -7.18 15.87 -4.30
N TYR A 9 -6.02 16.47 -4.05
CA TYR A 9 -5.18 16.15 -2.90
C TYR A 9 -4.33 17.36 -2.49
N ILE A 10 -3.91 17.37 -1.23
CA ILE A 10 -2.95 18.33 -0.68
C ILE A 10 -2.06 17.63 0.36
N ILE A 11 -0.82 18.09 0.47
CA ILE A 11 0.19 17.53 1.38
C ILE A 11 0.68 18.65 2.30
N TYR A 12 0.79 18.33 3.59
CA TYR A 12 1.30 19.21 4.63
C TYR A 12 2.44 18.55 5.41
N ASN A 13 3.37 19.36 5.88
CA ASN A 13 4.33 18.97 6.91
C ASN A 13 3.83 19.48 8.26
N ALA A 14 3.61 18.57 9.21
CA ALA A 14 3.13 18.92 10.54
C ALA A 14 4.25 19.55 11.40
N ASN A 15 3.88 20.54 12.20
CA ASN A 15 4.77 21.25 13.13
C ASN A 15 4.62 20.81 14.60
N GLY A 16 3.73 19.86 14.91
CA GLY A 16 3.44 19.46 16.29
C GLY A 16 2.44 20.35 17.04
N LEU A 17 1.90 21.40 16.41
CA LEU A 17 1.03 22.40 17.05
C LEU A 17 -0.29 22.65 16.31
N THR A 18 -0.25 22.70 14.98
CA THR A 18 -1.43 22.98 14.15
C THR A 18 -2.39 21.80 14.14
N THR A 19 -3.67 22.06 14.38
CA THR A 19 -4.74 21.05 14.29
C THR A 19 -5.63 21.22 13.06
N VAL A 20 -5.66 22.41 12.46
CA VAL A 20 -6.52 22.73 11.31
C VAL A 20 -5.71 22.71 10.02
N PHE A 21 -6.09 21.82 9.11
CA PHE A 21 -5.46 21.65 7.80
C PHE A 21 -6.54 21.88 6.73
N PRO A 22 -6.49 23.01 6.00
CA PRO A 22 -7.47 23.29 4.96
C PRO A 22 -7.30 22.33 3.77
N PHE A 23 -8.33 22.22 2.94
CA PHE A 23 -8.24 21.62 1.62
C PHE A 23 -9.04 22.49 0.63
N GLU A 24 -8.58 22.56 -0.62
CA GLU A 24 -9.11 23.50 -1.62
C GLU A 24 -9.88 22.82 -2.76
N PHE A 25 -10.30 21.57 -2.53
CA PHE A 25 -11.05 20.78 -3.51
C PHE A 25 -12.45 20.42 -3.00
N TYR A 26 -13.39 20.30 -3.92
CA TYR A 26 -14.78 19.98 -3.62
C TYR A 26 -14.94 18.53 -3.14
N ILE A 27 -15.55 18.30 -1.99
CA ILE A 27 -16.03 16.98 -1.53
C ILE A 27 -17.57 17.02 -1.37
N ILE A 28 -18.26 15.94 -1.73
CA ILE A 28 -19.73 15.88 -1.65
C ILE A 28 -20.15 15.66 -0.19
N ASN A 29 -19.55 14.68 0.47
CA ASN A 29 -19.75 14.36 1.87
C ASN A 29 -18.42 14.38 2.64
N SER A 30 -18.49 14.48 3.96
CA SER A 30 -17.31 14.39 4.84
C SER A 30 -16.60 13.04 4.76
N GLY A 31 -17.29 11.97 4.32
CA GLY A 31 -16.70 10.66 4.08
C GLY A 31 -15.94 10.54 2.76
N ASP A 32 -16.06 11.52 1.86
CA ASP A 32 -15.39 11.49 0.55
C ASP A 32 -13.95 12.03 0.62
N ILE A 33 -13.33 12.05 1.80
CA ILE A 33 -11.95 12.45 2.03
C ILE A 33 -11.21 11.38 2.84
N GLN A 34 -10.03 11.01 2.35
CA GLN A 34 -9.10 10.12 3.02
C GLN A 34 -7.96 10.96 3.62
N VAL A 35 -7.66 10.72 4.89
CA VAL A 35 -6.54 11.33 5.60
C VAL A 35 -5.47 10.27 5.80
N SER A 36 -4.22 10.60 5.48
CA SER A 36 -3.08 9.72 5.71
C SER A 36 -1.95 10.45 6.43
N ILE A 37 -1.29 9.79 7.37
CA ILE A 37 -0.12 10.29 8.09
C ILE A 37 1.05 9.34 7.79
N ASP A 38 2.14 9.89 7.26
CA ASP A 38 3.33 9.14 6.82
C ASP A 38 2.98 7.95 5.90
N GLY A 39 2.01 8.16 5.01
CA GLY A 39 1.53 7.15 4.06
C GLY A 39 0.53 6.14 4.64
N THR A 40 0.27 6.16 5.94
CA THR A 40 -0.72 5.28 6.60
C THR A 40 -2.07 5.99 6.69
N THR A 41 -3.13 5.37 6.14
CA THR A 41 -4.49 5.91 6.24
C THR A 41 -5.00 5.87 7.68
N VAL A 42 -5.57 6.98 8.13
CA VAL A 42 -6.23 7.11 9.44
C VAL A 42 -7.72 7.36 9.22
N THR A 43 -8.57 6.74 10.06
CA THR A 43 -10.04 6.82 9.94
C THR A 43 -10.70 7.52 11.12
N SER A 44 -9.91 7.94 12.12
CA SER A 44 -10.38 8.60 13.34
C SER A 44 -9.32 9.59 13.84
N GLY A 45 -9.66 10.40 14.85
CA GLY A 45 -8.74 11.40 15.41
C GLY A 45 -8.76 12.74 14.66
N TYR A 46 -9.70 12.91 13.72
CA TYR A 46 -10.01 14.17 13.06
C TYR A 46 -11.51 14.30 12.78
N SER A 47 -11.94 15.53 12.51
CA SER A 47 -13.24 15.84 11.93
C SER A 47 -13.07 16.59 10.60
N VAL A 48 -14.11 16.60 9.78
CA VAL A 48 -14.11 17.24 8.45
C VAL A 48 -15.24 18.26 8.40
N SER A 49 -14.91 19.46 7.95
CA SER A 49 -15.86 20.54 7.68
C SER A 49 -15.76 21.01 6.22
N GLY A 50 -16.80 21.68 5.73
CA GLY A 50 -16.83 22.21 4.35
C GLY A 50 -17.24 21.21 3.27
N ALA A 51 -17.87 20.08 3.65
CA ALA A 51 -18.54 19.22 2.67
C ALA A 51 -19.66 20.00 1.95
N GLY A 52 -19.81 19.80 0.64
CA GLY A 52 -20.73 20.58 -0.18
C GLY A 52 -20.15 21.92 -0.70
N ASN A 53 -19.01 22.39 -0.17
CA ASN A 53 -18.37 23.62 -0.62
C ASN A 53 -17.37 23.35 -1.74
N SER A 54 -17.56 23.97 -2.90
CA SER A 54 -16.67 23.79 -4.06
C SER A 54 -15.28 24.39 -3.88
N ARG A 55 -15.12 25.33 -2.93
CA ARG A 55 -13.82 25.90 -2.53
C ARG A 55 -13.10 25.08 -1.47
N GLY A 56 -13.69 23.95 -1.06
CA GLY A 56 -13.14 23.06 -0.06
C GLY A 56 -13.49 23.44 1.40
N GLY A 57 -12.67 22.99 2.33
CA GLY A 57 -13.00 22.94 3.75
C GLY A 57 -11.79 22.69 4.62
N ASN A 58 -11.99 22.06 5.79
CA ASN A 58 -10.91 21.79 6.72
C ASN A 58 -10.99 20.36 7.27
N VAL A 59 -9.83 19.74 7.41
CA VAL A 59 -9.61 18.59 8.31
C VAL A 59 -9.06 19.14 9.63
N ILE A 60 -9.72 18.79 10.73
CA ILE A 60 -9.43 19.31 12.06
C ILE A 60 -9.06 18.11 12.96
N PHE A 61 -7.78 17.97 13.29
CA PHE A 61 -7.31 16.93 14.19
C PHE A 61 -7.67 17.23 15.65
N LEU A 62 -8.00 16.17 16.40
CA LEU A 62 -8.26 16.28 17.84
C LEU A 62 -6.97 16.55 18.63
N ILE A 63 -5.86 15.99 18.16
CA ILE A 63 -4.52 16.15 18.72
C ILE A 63 -3.61 16.59 17.57
N PRO A 64 -2.76 17.62 17.73
CA PRO A 64 -1.89 18.07 16.67
C PRO A 64 -0.97 16.93 16.19
N PRO A 65 -0.89 16.66 14.88
CA PRO A 65 0.04 15.66 14.36
C PRO A 65 1.49 15.99 14.73
N LYS A 66 2.27 14.96 15.05
CA LYS A 66 3.64 15.11 15.56
C LYS A 66 4.51 15.91 14.59
N ASN A 67 5.41 16.74 15.12
CA ASN A 67 6.35 17.49 14.30
C ASN A 67 7.15 16.56 13.35
N GLY A 68 7.21 16.93 12.08
CA GLY A 68 7.90 16.20 11.03
C GLY A 68 7.09 15.11 10.33
N THR A 69 5.86 14.80 10.77
CA THR A 69 4.99 13.86 10.03
C THR A 69 4.39 14.51 8.80
N VAL A 70 4.24 13.74 7.72
CA VAL A 70 3.61 14.18 6.49
C VAL A 70 2.14 13.83 6.52
N ILE A 71 1.27 14.83 6.38
CA ILE A 71 -0.18 14.65 6.27
C ILE A 71 -0.57 14.76 4.81
N MET A 72 -1.29 13.77 4.31
CA MET A 72 -1.93 13.82 2.99
C MET A 72 -3.45 13.81 3.16
N LEU A 73 -4.11 14.78 2.55
CA LEU A 73 -5.56 14.83 2.41
C LEU A 73 -5.88 14.54 0.94
N GLU A 74 -6.70 13.54 0.67
CA GLU A 74 -7.08 13.14 -0.69
C GLU A 74 -8.60 12.98 -0.78
N ARG A 75 -9.23 13.49 -1.84
CA ARG A 75 -10.63 13.19 -2.13
C ARG A 75 -10.76 11.76 -2.67
N VAL A 76 -11.57 10.98 -1.96
CA VAL A 76 -11.84 9.58 -2.29
C VAL A 76 -13.35 9.38 -2.36
N VAL A 77 -13.87 9.32 -3.58
CA VAL A 77 -15.29 8.99 -3.82
C VAL A 77 -15.45 7.50 -4.14
N PRO A 78 -16.56 6.86 -3.76
CA PRO A 78 -16.91 5.52 -4.23
C PRO A 78 -16.94 5.44 -5.75
N THR A 79 -16.41 4.36 -6.31
CA THR A 79 -16.41 4.07 -7.77
C THR A 79 -17.61 3.22 -8.19
N TYR A 80 -18.68 3.25 -7.39
CA TYR A 80 -19.97 2.61 -7.65
C TYR A 80 -21.10 3.58 -7.31
N ARG A 81 -22.26 3.36 -7.92
CA ARG A 81 -23.44 4.21 -7.73
C ARG A 81 -24.02 3.98 -6.32
N LEU A 82 -24.22 5.06 -5.57
CA LEU A 82 -24.82 5.00 -4.23
C LEU A 82 -26.34 5.16 -4.25
N THR A 83 -26.88 5.78 -5.30
CA THR A 83 -28.31 6.06 -5.42
C THR A 83 -28.95 5.12 -6.42
N ASP A 84 -30.06 4.50 -6.05
CA ASP A 84 -30.90 3.76 -6.98
C ASP A 84 -32.13 4.59 -7.36
N TYR A 85 -32.23 4.92 -8.65
CA TYR A 85 -33.37 5.69 -9.16
C TYR A 85 -34.61 4.80 -9.21
N GLN A 86 -35.71 5.32 -8.70
CA GLN A 86 -36.97 4.61 -8.66
C GLN A 86 -37.72 4.76 -9.99
N ASP A 87 -38.32 3.68 -10.48
CA ASP A 87 -39.24 3.74 -11.60
C ASP A 87 -40.49 4.53 -11.23
N ASN A 88 -40.91 5.46 -12.10
CA ASN A 88 -42.02 6.39 -11.86
C ASN A 88 -41.88 7.28 -10.60
N GLY A 89 -40.68 7.39 -10.04
CA GLY A 89 -40.35 8.35 -8.99
C GLY A 89 -39.83 9.67 -9.56
N ASP A 90 -39.76 10.70 -8.71
CA ASP A 90 -39.21 11.99 -9.09
C ASP A 90 -37.70 11.91 -9.35
N LEU A 91 -37.27 12.47 -10.49
CA LEU A 91 -35.85 12.68 -10.79
C LEU A 91 -35.38 14.01 -10.20
N LEU A 92 -34.96 13.96 -8.93
CA LEU A 92 -34.44 15.12 -8.24
C LEU A 92 -33.09 15.56 -8.82
N ALA A 93 -33.02 16.80 -9.32
CA ALA A 93 -31.81 17.33 -9.94
C ALA A 93 -30.58 17.29 -9.01
N ASP A 94 -30.75 17.51 -7.70
CA ASP A 94 -29.66 17.40 -6.73
C ASP A 94 -29.09 15.97 -6.65
N THR A 95 -29.98 14.97 -6.70
CA THR A 95 -29.58 13.56 -6.64
C THR A 95 -28.81 13.16 -7.89
N VAL A 96 -29.34 13.52 -9.07
CA VAL A 96 -28.71 13.22 -10.36
C VAL A 96 -27.38 13.94 -10.52
N ASN A 97 -27.31 15.22 -10.13
CA ASN A 97 -26.06 15.99 -10.19
C ASN A 97 -24.98 15.39 -9.29
N LYS A 98 -25.30 15.02 -8.04
CA LYS A 98 -24.34 14.39 -7.14
C LYS A 98 -23.80 13.07 -7.69
N ASP A 99 -24.62 12.31 -8.40
CA ASP A 99 -24.20 11.05 -9.02
C ASP A 99 -23.24 11.29 -10.20
N PHE A 100 -23.56 12.25 -11.08
CA PHE A 100 -22.64 12.67 -12.15
C PHE A 100 -21.35 13.30 -11.62
N ASP A 101 -21.44 14.10 -10.56
CA ASP A 101 -20.28 14.70 -9.92
C ASP A 101 -19.33 13.61 -9.39
N ARG A 102 -19.85 12.54 -8.78
CA ARG A 102 -19.02 11.39 -8.34
C ARG A 102 -18.27 10.74 -9.49
N LEU A 103 -18.89 10.57 -10.65
CA LEU A 103 -18.22 10.02 -11.83
C LEU A 103 -17.04 10.90 -12.25
N TRP A 104 -17.26 12.21 -12.35
CA TRP A 104 -16.18 13.14 -12.69
C TRP A 104 -15.06 13.14 -11.65
N MET A 105 -15.40 13.10 -10.36
CA MET A 105 -14.41 13.02 -9.28
C MET A 105 -13.61 11.71 -9.32
N ALA A 106 -14.25 10.58 -9.60
CA ALA A 106 -13.58 9.28 -9.74
C ALA A 106 -12.64 9.24 -10.95
N ILE A 107 -13.04 9.87 -12.07
CA ILE A 107 -12.19 10.04 -13.26
C ILE A 107 -10.97 10.91 -12.95
N GLN A 108 -11.17 12.08 -12.31
CA GLN A 108 -10.07 12.95 -11.88
C GLN A 108 -9.09 12.22 -10.96
N ARG A 109 -9.59 11.40 -10.03
CA ARG A 109 -8.76 10.55 -9.16
C ARG A 109 -8.01 9.48 -9.94
N SER A 110 -8.61 8.89 -10.98
CA SER A 110 -7.93 7.90 -11.83
C SER A 110 -6.73 8.50 -12.57
N PHE A 111 -6.86 9.75 -13.05
CA PHE A 111 -5.73 10.47 -13.66
C PHE A 111 -4.59 10.76 -12.67
N LEU A 112 -4.89 10.95 -11.37
CA LEU A 112 -3.85 11.06 -10.33
C LEU A 112 -2.99 9.79 -10.29
N PHE A 113 -3.62 8.61 -10.31
CA PHE A 113 -2.89 7.34 -10.28
C PHE A 113 -2.06 7.13 -11.55
N LEU A 114 -2.57 7.51 -12.72
CA LEU A 114 -1.80 7.42 -13.96
C LEU A 114 -0.51 8.25 -13.90
N ASN A 115 -0.51 9.41 -13.25
CA ASN A 115 0.69 10.21 -13.02
C ASN A 115 1.69 9.57 -12.02
N ARG A 116 1.27 8.55 -11.28
CA ARG A 116 2.08 7.82 -10.28
C ARG A 116 2.45 6.41 -10.75
N THR A 117 2.27 6.10 -12.04
CA THR A 117 2.61 4.80 -12.64
C THR A 117 3.77 4.93 -13.61
N LEU A 118 4.52 3.85 -13.81
CA LEU A 118 5.46 3.74 -14.92
C LEU A 118 4.66 3.72 -16.22
N ARG A 119 4.95 4.65 -17.14
CA ARG A 119 4.24 4.82 -18.41
C ARG A 119 5.20 4.80 -19.58
N VAL A 120 4.66 4.40 -20.73
CA VAL A 120 5.29 4.56 -22.04
C VAL A 120 4.58 5.67 -22.81
N PRO A 121 5.22 6.28 -23.82
CA PRO A 121 4.57 7.29 -24.66
C PRO A 121 3.29 6.77 -25.30
N GLU A 122 2.25 7.61 -25.41
CA GLU A 122 0.94 7.20 -25.97
C GLU A 122 1.03 6.68 -27.41
N MET A 123 2.00 7.19 -28.18
CA MET A 123 2.25 6.76 -29.55
C MET A 123 3.08 5.47 -29.67
N ALA A 124 3.66 4.99 -28.56
CA ALA A 124 4.51 3.82 -28.51
C ALA A 124 3.92 2.79 -27.56
N GLY A 125 3.13 1.86 -28.11
CA GLY A 125 2.59 0.74 -27.34
C GLY A 125 3.69 -0.25 -26.96
N ILE A 126 3.55 -0.83 -25.76
CA ILE A 126 4.26 -2.05 -25.39
C ILE A 126 3.28 -3.22 -25.37
N SER A 127 3.80 -4.41 -25.65
CA SER A 127 3.11 -5.66 -25.39
C SER A 127 2.86 -5.84 -23.89
N ASN A 128 1.88 -6.68 -23.56
CA ASN A 128 1.63 -7.06 -22.18
C ASN A 128 2.92 -7.63 -21.56
N LEU A 129 3.14 -7.33 -20.28
CA LEU A 129 4.22 -7.97 -19.53
C LEU A 129 4.09 -9.50 -19.63
N PRO A 130 5.21 -10.24 -19.64
CA PRO A 130 5.18 -11.69 -19.58
C PRO A 130 4.35 -12.20 -18.40
N SER A 131 3.77 -13.41 -18.53
CA SER A 131 2.97 -14.00 -17.46
C SER A 131 3.75 -14.12 -16.15
N VAL A 132 3.03 -14.21 -15.02
CA VAL A 132 3.63 -14.36 -13.68
C VAL A 132 4.67 -15.48 -13.65
N GLU A 133 4.36 -16.63 -14.25
CA GLU A 133 5.25 -17.78 -14.33
C GLU A 133 6.58 -17.47 -15.03
N VAL A 134 6.56 -16.61 -16.04
CA VAL A 134 7.77 -16.24 -16.79
C VAL A 134 8.57 -15.15 -16.06
N ARG A 135 7.91 -14.21 -15.36
CA ARG A 135 8.55 -13.04 -14.75
C ARG A 135 8.90 -13.17 -13.28
N LYS A 136 8.41 -14.20 -12.57
CA LYS A 136 8.79 -14.43 -11.17
C LYS A 136 10.31 -14.59 -11.05
N ASN A 137 10.90 -13.92 -10.05
CA ASN A 137 12.35 -13.90 -9.79
C ASN A 137 13.22 -13.37 -10.96
N LYS A 138 12.66 -12.53 -11.83
CA LYS A 138 13.37 -11.90 -12.97
C LYS A 138 13.24 -10.37 -12.94
N LEU A 139 14.15 -9.70 -13.63
CA LEU A 139 14.13 -8.25 -13.82
C LEU A 139 13.27 -7.89 -15.03
N LEU A 140 12.55 -6.75 -14.94
CA LEU A 140 11.95 -6.12 -16.10
C LEU A 140 13.04 -5.41 -16.91
N ALA A 141 13.17 -5.78 -18.17
CA ALA A 141 14.09 -5.16 -19.13
C ALA A 141 13.37 -4.89 -20.45
N PHE A 142 14.06 -4.26 -21.41
CA PHE A 142 13.54 -3.99 -22.75
C PHE A 142 14.44 -4.61 -23.82
N ASN A 143 13.85 -5.26 -24.82
CA ASN A 143 14.60 -5.83 -25.95
C ASN A 143 15.01 -4.75 -26.97
N SER A 144 15.63 -5.14 -28.10
CA SER A 144 16.04 -4.23 -29.18
C SER A 144 14.89 -3.43 -29.81
N ASP A 145 13.65 -3.91 -29.67
CA ASP A 145 12.44 -3.27 -30.18
C ASP A 145 11.72 -2.43 -29.11
N GLY A 146 12.34 -2.25 -27.93
CA GLY A 146 11.76 -1.52 -26.80
C GLY A 146 10.61 -2.24 -26.10
N GLN A 147 10.43 -3.55 -26.33
CA GLN A 147 9.37 -4.36 -25.73
C GLN A 147 9.79 -4.92 -24.37
N PRO A 148 8.87 -4.97 -23.39
CA PRO A 148 9.18 -5.48 -22.06
C PRO A 148 9.47 -6.98 -22.10
N ILE A 149 10.60 -7.37 -21.53
CA ILE A 149 11.03 -8.76 -21.37
C ILE A 149 11.39 -9.03 -19.91
N ALA A 150 11.27 -10.28 -19.49
CA ALA A 150 11.70 -10.72 -18.17
C ALA A 150 13.04 -11.43 -18.29
N VAL A 151 14.10 -10.80 -17.79
CA VAL A 151 15.48 -11.31 -17.88
C VAL A 151 15.96 -11.84 -16.53
N ILE A 152 16.80 -12.88 -16.57
CA ILE A 152 17.54 -13.27 -15.38
C ILE A 152 18.46 -12.11 -14.96
N PRO A 153 18.61 -11.81 -13.68
CA PRO A 153 19.65 -10.90 -13.23
C PRO A 153 21.02 -11.46 -13.67
N GLU A 154 21.91 -10.61 -14.21
CA GLU A 154 23.24 -11.05 -14.62
C GLU A 154 24.05 -11.50 -13.38
N SER A 155 24.74 -12.64 -13.51
CA SER A 155 25.58 -13.19 -12.43
C SER A 155 26.63 -12.19 -11.99
N GLY A 156 26.60 -11.85 -10.69
CA GLY A 156 27.50 -10.86 -10.09
C GLY A 156 26.85 -9.51 -9.78
N SER A 157 25.58 -9.28 -10.13
CA SER A 157 24.83 -8.11 -9.65
C SER A 157 24.32 -8.32 -8.22
N ALA A 158 24.31 -7.27 -7.39
CA ALA A 158 23.71 -7.33 -6.05
C ALA A 158 22.22 -7.72 -6.07
N ALA A 159 21.53 -7.49 -7.20
CA ALA A 159 20.15 -7.92 -7.42
C ALA A 159 20.02 -9.45 -7.51
N ASP A 160 20.95 -10.15 -8.16
CA ASP A 160 20.97 -11.61 -8.23
C ASP A 160 21.11 -12.21 -6.82
N VAL A 161 22.07 -11.70 -6.04
CA VAL A 161 22.29 -12.12 -4.64
C VAL A 161 21.05 -11.85 -3.78
N MET A 162 20.43 -10.67 -3.88
CA MET A 162 19.22 -10.36 -3.10
C MET A 162 18.01 -11.22 -3.50
N ILE A 163 17.81 -11.52 -4.79
CA ILE A 163 16.73 -12.40 -5.24
C ILE A 163 16.96 -13.84 -4.73
N VAL A 164 18.20 -14.33 -4.83
CA VAL A 164 18.57 -15.66 -4.36
C VAL A 164 18.43 -15.79 -2.85
N LEU A 165 18.85 -14.79 -2.08
CA LEU A 165 18.69 -14.74 -0.62
C LEU A 165 17.24 -14.56 -0.17
N ALA A 166 16.39 -13.89 -0.96
CA ALA A 166 14.95 -13.74 -0.68
C ALA A 166 14.12 -14.99 -1.06
N SER A 167 14.70 -15.94 -1.79
CA SER A 167 14.03 -17.20 -2.13
C SER A 167 13.82 -18.08 -0.89
N SER A 168 12.91 -19.06 -0.97
CA SER A 168 12.71 -20.06 0.09
C SER A 168 13.95 -20.89 0.39
N SER A 169 14.91 -20.96 -0.55
CA SER A 169 16.20 -21.62 -0.37
C SER A 169 17.33 -20.66 0.05
N GLY A 170 17.03 -19.39 0.32
CA GLY A 170 18.02 -18.36 0.59
C GLY A 170 18.90 -18.67 1.82
N ALA A 171 18.30 -19.21 2.88
CA ALA A 171 19.02 -19.59 4.10
C ALA A 171 20.06 -20.70 3.89
N GLN A 172 19.92 -21.53 2.85
CA GLN A 172 20.89 -22.56 2.47
C GLN A 172 22.17 -21.96 1.86
N ARG A 173 22.17 -20.65 1.57
CA ARG A 173 23.25 -19.96 0.85
C ARG A 173 24.03 -18.98 1.73
N VAL A 174 23.62 -18.83 3.00
CA VAL A 174 24.32 -18.01 3.99
C VAL A 174 25.09 -18.93 4.93
N GLY A 175 26.42 -18.82 4.94
CA GLY A 175 27.28 -19.58 5.83
C GLY A 175 27.27 -19.06 7.27
N THR A 176 27.60 -19.92 8.23
CA THR A 176 27.77 -19.57 9.65
C THR A 176 29.25 -19.63 10.06
N ALA A 177 29.61 -18.99 11.18
CA ALA A 177 30.97 -19.05 11.73
C ALA A 177 31.38 -20.45 12.21
N SER A 178 30.41 -21.30 12.53
CA SER A 178 30.60 -22.68 12.99
C SER A 178 30.78 -23.70 11.85
N GLY A 179 30.69 -23.25 10.59
CA GLY A 179 30.59 -24.14 9.44
C GLY A 179 29.14 -24.60 9.20
N GLY A 180 28.79 -24.84 7.94
CA GLY A 180 27.40 -25.09 7.53
C GLY A 180 26.65 -23.82 7.11
N THR A 181 25.32 -23.89 7.07
CA THR A 181 24.44 -22.83 6.56
C THR A 181 23.44 -22.36 7.62
N VAL A 182 22.85 -21.18 7.44
CA VAL A 182 21.74 -20.72 8.30
C VAL A 182 20.59 -21.73 8.27
N GLN A 183 20.28 -22.34 7.13
CA GLN A 183 19.25 -23.38 7.04
C GLN A 183 19.57 -24.58 7.95
N SER A 184 20.80 -25.07 7.97
CA SER A 184 21.16 -26.21 8.84
C SER A 184 21.03 -25.89 10.33
N VAL A 185 21.26 -24.64 10.73
CA VAL A 185 21.06 -24.21 12.13
C VAL A 185 19.56 -24.13 12.46
N LEU A 186 18.75 -23.62 11.54
CA LEU A 186 17.29 -23.60 11.71
C LEU A 186 16.72 -25.03 11.82
N ASP A 187 17.20 -25.94 10.97
CA ASP A 187 16.79 -27.34 10.99
C ASP A 187 17.18 -28.02 12.31
N ASP A 188 18.41 -27.79 12.81
CA ASP A 188 18.86 -28.28 14.12
C ASP A 188 18.01 -27.73 15.27
N HIS A 189 17.77 -26.41 15.29
CA HIS A 189 16.93 -25.78 16.31
C HIS A 189 15.50 -26.32 16.30
N GLN A 190 14.93 -26.55 15.11
CA GLN A 190 13.59 -27.11 14.98
C GLN A 190 13.52 -28.54 15.54
N LEU A 191 14.56 -29.36 15.33
CA LEU A 191 14.65 -30.70 15.91
C LEU A 191 14.74 -30.65 17.43
N ARG A 192 15.55 -29.74 17.98
CA ARG A 192 15.73 -29.56 19.43
C ARG A 192 14.42 -29.11 20.10
N ILE A 193 13.74 -28.12 19.53
CA ILE A 193 12.42 -27.66 20.01
C ILE A 193 11.42 -28.82 20.00
N SER A 194 11.35 -29.58 18.90
CA SER A 194 10.44 -30.72 18.79
C SER A 194 10.76 -31.85 19.78
N SER A 195 12.02 -31.98 20.22
CA SER A 195 12.41 -32.89 21.29
C SER A 195 11.95 -32.39 22.66
N CYS A 196 12.19 -31.11 22.97
CA CYS A 196 11.73 -30.46 24.21
C CYS A 196 10.21 -30.50 24.37
N GLU A 197 9.45 -30.25 23.30
CA GLU A 197 7.99 -30.34 23.30
C GLU A 197 7.47 -31.76 23.58
N ARG A 198 8.18 -32.79 23.10
CA ARG A 198 7.82 -34.19 23.38
C ARG A 198 8.16 -34.56 24.82
N ASN A 199 9.34 -34.19 25.31
CA ASN A 199 9.77 -34.51 26.67
C ASN A 199 8.92 -33.80 27.74
N SER A 200 8.48 -32.56 27.47
CA SER A 200 7.62 -31.81 28.40
C SER A 200 6.22 -32.39 28.57
N ARG A 201 5.79 -33.28 27.65
CA ARG A 201 4.53 -34.04 27.78
C ARG A 201 4.69 -35.36 28.55
N VAL A 202 5.92 -35.82 28.80
CA VAL A 202 6.19 -37.18 29.31
C VAL A 202 6.86 -37.18 30.69
N GLU A 203 7.60 -36.14 31.08
CA GLU A 203 8.36 -36.13 32.34
C GLU A 203 7.98 -35.02 33.34
N ASN A 204 8.13 -35.31 34.65
CA ASN A 204 7.98 -34.34 35.73
C ASN A 204 9.03 -33.22 35.59
N PHE A 205 8.61 -31.97 35.82
CA PHE A 205 9.33 -30.69 35.63
C PHE A 205 10.85 -30.62 35.92
N HIS A 206 11.41 -31.56 36.68
CA HIS A 206 12.79 -31.52 37.15
C HIS A 206 13.85 -32.02 36.16
N THR A 207 13.49 -32.80 35.12
CA THR A 207 14.42 -33.34 34.10
C THR A 207 14.45 -32.55 32.80
N LEU A 208 13.54 -31.59 32.60
CA LEU A 208 13.44 -30.80 31.37
C LEU A 208 14.62 -29.83 31.16
N ALA A 209 15.19 -29.34 32.26
CA ALA A 209 16.26 -28.33 32.24
C ALA A 209 17.54 -28.84 31.57
N ASP A 210 17.88 -30.12 31.72
CA ASP A 210 19.14 -30.68 31.19
C ASP A 210 19.07 -31.06 29.70
N THR A 211 17.86 -31.28 29.16
CA THR A 211 17.69 -31.68 27.74
C THR A 211 17.57 -30.53 26.75
N CYS A 212 17.43 -29.27 27.22
CA CYS A 212 17.11 -28.12 26.36
C CYS A 212 18.14 -26.98 26.38
N VAL A 213 19.33 -27.16 26.99
CA VAL A 213 20.37 -26.11 27.04
C VAL A 213 21.16 -26.09 25.73
N ALA A 214 21.40 -24.90 25.17
CA ALA A 214 22.25 -24.67 24.02
C ALA A 214 23.71 -24.53 24.45
N GLU A 215 24.60 -25.30 23.82
CA GLU A 215 26.03 -24.97 23.73
C GLU A 215 26.25 -23.87 22.69
#